data_AF-A0A7Y7BCQ2-F1
#
_entry.id   AF-A0A7Y7BCQ2-F1
#
_cell.length_a   1.000
_cell.length_b   1.000
_cell.length_c   1.000
_cell.angle_alpha   90.00
_cell.angle_beta   90.00
_cell.angle_gamma   90.00
#
_symmetry.space_group_name_H-M   'P 1'
#
loop_
_entity.id
_entity.type
_entity.pdbx_description
1 polymer ?
#
loop_
_entity_poly.entity_id
_entity_poly.type
_entity_poly.pdbx_seq_one_letter_code
_entity_poly.pdbx_strand_id
1 'polypeptide(L)'
;MLKRTLSLLLAVLLIASCKPSQYNFTSKDIAAAQKLYGFDFEEPEIDSMYNYLGRNKAGYDNLREYKVDNETFPALTFDPHPSGFVIPTGKQEIFQASIPTDVELPATDEEIAFLNIPQLASLIKSRKITSERLTNIYLARIEKFDGQLEAVITVTRAMALEQAKKADTEIASGNYRGILHGIPYGVKDLMAVKGYPTTWGAEPYR
;
A
#
# COMPACT_ATOMS: atom_id res chain seq x y z
N MET A 1 21.10 -13.65 -59.07
CA MET A 1 21.21 -14.33 -57.76
C MET A 1 20.74 -13.46 -56.59
N LEU A 2 21.01 -12.14 -56.59
CA LEU A 2 20.70 -11.24 -55.46
C LEU A 2 19.21 -11.09 -55.08
N LYS A 3 18.27 -11.18 -56.04
CA LYS A 3 16.82 -11.07 -55.76
C LYS A 3 16.24 -12.30 -55.05
N ARG A 4 16.76 -13.49 -55.35
CA ARG A 4 16.32 -14.75 -54.73
C ARG A 4 16.80 -14.89 -53.29
N THR A 5 18.00 -14.42 -52.99
CA THR A 5 18.54 -14.39 -51.62
C THR A 5 17.84 -13.36 -50.75
N LEU A 6 17.45 -12.20 -51.31
CA LEU A 6 16.69 -11.18 -50.58
C LEU A 6 15.26 -11.63 -50.23
N SER A 7 14.56 -12.30 -51.15
CA SER A 7 13.23 -12.86 -50.87
C SER A 7 13.25 -14.01 -49.86
N LEU A 8 14.31 -14.84 -49.86
CA LEU A 8 14.48 -15.89 -48.85
C LEU A 8 14.78 -15.28 -47.46
N LEU A 9 15.60 -14.22 -47.40
CA LEU A 9 15.92 -13.53 -46.16
C LEU A 9 14.67 -12.85 -45.56
N LEU A 10 13.84 -12.23 -46.41
CA LEU A 10 12.59 -11.58 -46.00
C LEU A 10 11.56 -12.60 -45.48
N ALA A 11 11.46 -13.78 -46.10
CA ALA A 11 10.59 -14.86 -45.64
C ALA A 11 11.05 -15.46 -44.29
N VAL A 12 12.36 -15.60 -44.07
CA VAL A 12 12.93 -16.08 -42.80
C VAL A 12 12.73 -15.05 -41.67
N LEU A 13 12.85 -13.74 -41.97
CA LEU A 13 12.55 -12.66 -41.02
C LEU A 13 11.07 -12.58 -40.65
N LEU A 14 10.15 -12.88 -41.58
CA LEU A 14 8.70 -12.94 -41.31
C LEU A 14 8.30 -14.12 -40.42
N ILE A 15 8.98 -15.27 -40.54
CA ILE A 15 8.69 -16.47 -39.73
C ILE A 15 9.24 -16.32 -38.29
N ALA A 16 10.36 -15.60 -38.11
CA ALA A 16 10.96 -15.36 -36.79
C ALA A 16 10.22 -14.29 -35.94
N SER A 17 9.28 -13.52 -36.53
CA SER A 17 8.58 -12.43 -35.83
C SER A 17 7.26 -12.87 -35.18
N CYS A 18 6.75 -14.06 -35.50
CA CYS A 18 5.58 -14.64 -34.83
C CYS A 18 6.03 -15.49 -33.62
N LYS A 19 6.32 -14.84 -32.49
CA LYS A 19 6.32 -15.57 -31.21
C LYS A 19 4.88 -16.00 -30.93
N PRO A 20 4.59 -17.30 -30.74
CA PRO A 20 3.27 -17.71 -30.26
C PRO A 20 2.99 -16.99 -28.94
N SER A 21 1.74 -16.58 -28.73
CA SER A 21 1.34 -15.96 -27.47
C SER A 21 1.69 -16.91 -26.33
N GLN A 22 2.33 -16.38 -25.28
CA GLN A 22 2.70 -17.15 -24.09
C GLN A 22 1.49 -17.87 -23.45
N TYR A 23 0.28 -17.34 -23.67
CA TYR A 23 -0.97 -17.88 -23.18
C TYR A 23 -1.95 -18.18 -24.34
N ASN A 24 -2.97 -19.00 -24.08
CA ASN A 24 -3.99 -19.39 -25.07
C ASN A 24 -5.02 -18.28 -25.40
N PHE A 25 -4.69 -17.02 -25.10
CA PHE A 25 -5.49 -15.84 -25.43
C PHE A 25 -4.53 -14.69 -25.77
N THR A 26 -5.09 -13.60 -26.30
CA THR A 26 -4.36 -12.45 -26.82
C THR A 26 -4.90 -11.14 -26.24
N SER A 27 -4.18 -10.04 -26.43
CA SER A 27 -4.66 -8.70 -26.07
C SER A 27 -5.98 -8.33 -26.77
N LYS A 28 -6.29 -8.94 -27.92
CA LYS A 28 -7.58 -8.75 -28.61
C LYS A 28 -8.74 -9.38 -27.84
N ASP A 29 -8.50 -10.51 -27.16
CA ASP A 29 -9.51 -11.16 -26.34
C ASP A 29 -9.82 -10.31 -25.10
N ILE A 30 -8.81 -9.65 -24.54
CA ILE A 30 -8.97 -8.66 -23.46
C ILE A 30 -9.81 -7.47 -23.95
N ALA A 31 -9.48 -6.93 -25.13
CA ALA A 31 -10.24 -5.85 -25.77
C ALA A 31 -11.69 -6.23 -26.11
N ALA A 32 -11.94 -7.49 -26.46
CA ALA A 32 -13.30 -7.97 -26.68
C ALA A 32 -14.09 -8.07 -25.36
N ALA A 33 -13.45 -8.54 -24.27
CA ALA A 33 -14.09 -8.69 -22.96
C ALA A 33 -14.50 -7.35 -22.33
N GLN A 34 -13.76 -6.27 -22.61
CA GLN A 34 -14.11 -4.90 -22.21
C GLN A 34 -15.54 -4.49 -22.57
N LYS A 35 -15.99 -4.88 -23.76
CA LYS A 35 -17.34 -4.61 -24.26
C LYS A 35 -18.44 -5.27 -23.42
N LEU A 36 -18.13 -6.39 -22.77
CA LEU A 36 -19.08 -7.10 -21.90
C LEU A 36 -19.21 -6.43 -20.54
N TYR A 37 -18.10 -5.87 -20.04
CA TYR A 37 -18.02 -5.27 -18.71
C TYR A 37 -18.26 -3.75 -18.69
N GLY A 38 -18.29 -3.10 -19.86
CA GLY A 38 -18.51 -1.65 -19.97
C GLY A 38 -17.30 -0.81 -19.57
N PHE A 39 -16.09 -1.32 -19.82
CA PHE A 39 -14.84 -0.58 -19.63
C PHE A 39 -14.19 -0.29 -20.99
N ASP A 40 -13.43 0.80 -21.07
CA ASP A 40 -12.64 1.18 -22.24
C ASP A 40 -11.21 1.49 -21.78
N PHE A 41 -10.32 0.49 -21.90
CA PHE A 41 -8.91 0.59 -21.55
C PHE A 41 -8.06 0.90 -22.78
N GLU A 42 -7.05 1.73 -22.60
CA GLU A 42 -6.05 2.07 -23.60
C GLU A 42 -5.06 0.91 -23.83
N GLU A 43 -4.38 0.89 -24.97
CA GLU A 43 -3.45 -0.22 -25.31
C GLU A 43 -2.38 -0.51 -24.23
N PRO A 44 -1.75 0.48 -23.58
CA PRO A 44 -0.78 0.22 -22.50
C PRO A 44 -1.41 -0.48 -21.29
N GLU A 45 -2.67 -0.19 -21.00
CA GLU A 45 -3.41 -0.81 -19.89
C GLU A 45 -3.76 -2.26 -20.25
N ILE A 46 -4.13 -2.51 -21.50
CA ILE A 46 -4.36 -3.87 -22.03
C ILE A 46 -3.07 -4.71 -21.99
N ASP A 47 -1.94 -4.13 -22.37
CA ASP A 47 -0.64 -4.81 -22.33
C ASP A 47 -0.24 -5.16 -20.88
N SER A 48 -0.42 -4.23 -19.95
CA SER A 48 -0.22 -4.48 -18.51
C SER A 48 -1.09 -5.63 -18.00
N MET A 49 -2.36 -5.68 -18.42
CA MET A 49 -3.30 -6.74 -18.05
C MET A 49 -2.92 -8.11 -18.63
N TYR A 50 -2.33 -8.18 -19.82
CA TYR A 50 -2.07 -9.45 -20.51
C TYR A 50 -1.27 -10.44 -19.65
N ASN A 51 -0.16 -9.99 -19.06
CA ASN A 51 0.67 -10.83 -18.20
C ASN A 51 -0.03 -11.19 -16.88
N TYR A 52 -0.83 -10.26 -16.32
CA TYR A 52 -1.60 -10.51 -15.11
C TYR A 52 -2.67 -11.57 -15.32
N LEU A 53 -3.48 -11.43 -16.37
CA LEU A 53 -4.53 -12.39 -16.74
C LEU A 53 -3.96 -13.76 -17.08
N GLY A 54 -2.79 -13.80 -17.73
CA GLY A 54 -2.09 -15.03 -18.04
C GLY A 54 -1.69 -15.82 -16.78
N ARG A 55 -1.12 -15.14 -15.78
CA ARG A 55 -0.80 -15.76 -14.48
C ARG A 55 -2.06 -16.23 -13.75
N ASN A 56 -3.12 -15.42 -13.75
CA ASN A 56 -4.38 -15.80 -13.11
C ASN A 56 -5.00 -17.03 -13.76
N LYS A 57 -5.05 -17.06 -15.10
CA LYS A 57 -5.56 -18.22 -15.84
C LYS A 57 -4.75 -19.48 -15.53
N ALA A 58 -3.42 -19.41 -15.55
CA ALA A 58 -2.58 -20.54 -15.18
C ALA A 58 -2.84 -21.02 -13.74
N GLY A 59 -3.09 -20.10 -12.80
CA GLY A 59 -3.54 -20.44 -11.45
C GLY A 59 -4.88 -21.19 -11.43
N TYR A 60 -5.87 -20.72 -12.18
CA TYR A 60 -7.16 -21.40 -12.30
C TYR A 60 -7.06 -22.77 -12.97
N ASP A 61 -6.24 -22.91 -14.02
CA ASP A 61 -6.01 -24.18 -14.69
C ASP A 61 -5.40 -25.19 -13.70
N ASN A 62 -4.39 -24.77 -12.93
CA ASN A 62 -3.80 -25.59 -11.87
C ASN A 62 -4.83 -26.00 -10.80
N LEU A 63 -5.65 -25.05 -10.34
CA LEU A 63 -6.74 -25.36 -9.38
C LEU A 63 -7.77 -26.35 -9.94
N ARG A 64 -8.04 -26.33 -11.26
CA ARG A 64 -8.96 -27.27 -11.92
C ARG A 64 -8.34 -28.66 -12.12
N GLU A 65 -7.03 -28.71 -12.33
CA GLU A 65 -6.28 -29.96 -12.44
C GLU A 65 -6.07 -30.62 -11.07
N TYR A 66 -6.00 -29.81 -10.01
CA TYR A 66 -5.86 -30.30 -8.64
C TYR A 66 -7.12 -31.06 -8.20
N LYS A 67 -6.99 -32.38 -8.09
CA LYS A 67 -8.10 -33.25 -7.65
C LYS A 67 -8.19 -33.24 -6.13
N VAL A 68 -9.30 -32.71 -5.64
CA VAL A 68 -9.72 -32.81 -4.24
C VAL A 68 -10.70 -33.97 -4.13
N ASP A 69 -10.40 -34.96 -3.29
CA ASP A 69 -11.32 -36.07 -3.03
C ASP A 69 -12.56 -35.54 -2.30
N ASN A 70 -13.74 -36.13 -2.51
CA ASN A 70 -14.97 -35.72 -1.81
C ASN A 70 -14.87 -35.96 -0.29
N GLU A 71 -14.00 -36.86 0.15
CA GLU A 71 -13.66 -37.09 1.56
C GLU A 71 -12.66 -36.06 2.10
N THR A 72 -12.11 -35.18 1.24
CA THR A 72 -11.21 -34.11 1.67
C THR A 72 -12.02 -33.08 2.45
N PHE A 73 -11.84 -33.10 3.75
CA PHE A 73 -12.49 -32.16 4.63
C PHE A 73 -12.03 -30.71 4.32
N PRO A 74 -12.93 -29.72 4.27
CA PRO A 74 -12.53 -28.35 4.00
C PRO A 74 -11.59 -27.86 5.11
N ALA A 75 -10.66 -26.98 4.76
CA ALA A 75 -9.81 -26.32 5.74
C ALA A 75 -10.68 -25.49 6.68
N LEU A 76 -10.95 -25.99 7.89
CA LEU A 76 -11.63 -25.23 8.94
C LEU A 76 -10.69 -24.24 9.65
N THR A 77 -9.39 -24.44 9.46
CA THR A 77 -8.35 -23.67 10.13
C THR A 77 -7.42 -23.09 9.07
N PHE A 78 -7.38 -21.77 8.99
CA PHE A 78 -6.31 -21.05 8.31
C PHE A 78 -5.21 -20.76 9.32
N ASP A 79 -4.10 -21.48 9.19
CA ASP A 79 -2.88 -21.19 9.97
C ASP A 79 -1.89 -20.44 9.07
N PRO A 80 -1.73 -19.12 9.24
CA PRO A 80 -0.79 -18.34 8.43
C PRO A 80 0.66 -18.52 8.86
N HIS A 81 0.95 -19.30 9.91
CA HIS A 81 2.31 -19.46 10.38
C HIS A 81 3.17 -20.25 9.37
N PRO A 82 4.43 -19.83 9.16
CA PRO A 82 5.36 -20.58 8.33
C PRO A 82 5.54 -22.03 8.80
N SER A 83 5.83 -22.94 7.89
CA SER A 83 6.13 -24.34 8.24
C SER A 83 7.27 -24.41 9.27
N GLY A 84 7.04 -25.09 10.39
CA GLY A 84 8.00 -25.21 11.48
C GLY A 84 8.06 -24.00 12.43
N PHE A 85 7.19 -23.01 12.26
CA PHE A 85 7.07 -21.89 13.18
C PHE A 85 6.50 -22.38 14.52
N VAL A 86 7.21 -22.10 15.60
CA VAL A 86 6.78 -22.40 16.96
C VAL A 86 6.31 -21.09 17.59
N ILE A 87 5.05 -21.05 18.02
CA ILE A 87 4.49 -19.88 18.71
C ILE A 87 5.33 -19.65 19.99
N PRO A 88 5.93 -18.46 20.16
CA PRO A 88 6.68 -18.14 21.37
C PRO A 88 5.77 -18.27 22.60
N THR A 89 6.15 -19.10 23.56
CA THR A 89 5.45 -19.24 24.84
C THR A 89 6.18 -18.46 25.93
N GLY A 90 5.45 -17.73 26.76
CA GLY A 90 6.00 -16.92 27.86
C GLY A 90 5.50 -15.48 27.87
N LYS A 91 5.87 -14.71 28.90
CA LYS A 91 5.70 -13.25 28.88
C LYS A 91 6.65 -12.70 27.82
N GLN A 92 6.10 -12.26 26.70
CA GLN A 92 6.88 -11.43 25.78
C GLN A 92 7.33 -10.19 26.54
N GLU A 93 8.61 -9.83 26.41
CA GLU A 93 9.05 -8.55 26.90
C GLU A 93 8.21 -7.47 26.22
N ILE A 94 7.61 -6.61 27.05
CA ILE A 94 6.82 -5.49 26.56
C ILE A 94 7.74 -4.69 25.64
N PHE A 95 7.30 -4.42 24.41
CA PHE A 95 8.07 -3.65 23.43
C PHE A 95 8.70 -2.43 24.09
N GLN A 96 10.02 -2.49 24.30
CA GLN A 96 10.76 -1.40 24.93
C GLN A 96 11.30 -0.51 23.81
N ALA A 97 10.45 0.42 23.38
CA ALA A 97 10.79 1.36 22.34
C ALA A 97 11.99 2.23 22.79
N SER A 98 13.12 2.14 22.08
CA SER A 98 14.26 3.03 22.33
C SER A 98 14.05 4.35 21.59
N ILE A 99 14.15 5.46 22.34
CA ILE A 99 14.14 6.82 21.75
C ILE A 99 15.61 7.25 21.64
N PRO A 100 16.17 7.42 20.43
CA PRO A 100 17.54 7.91 20.26
C PRO A 100 17.71 9.31 20.86
N THR A 101 18.88 9.63 21.41
CA THR A 101 19.13 10.92 22.08
C THR A 101 19.71 11.99 21.16
N ASP A 102 20.44 11.59 20.12
CA ASP A 102 21.26 12.49 19.29
C ASP A 102 20.66 12.73 17.90
N VAL A 103 19.34 12.89 17.83
CA VAL A 103 18.66 13.20 16.56
C VAL A 103 18.68 14.70 16.34
N GLU A 104 19.31 15.13 15.26
CA GLU A 104 19.27 16.52 14.82
C GLU A 104 18.02 16.82 14.00
N LEU A 105 17.50 18.04 14.15
CA LEU A 105 16.37 18.50 13.35
C LEU A 105 16.86 18.73 11.91
N PRO A 106 16.29 18.03 10.91
CA PRO A 106 16.62 18.28 9.50
C PRO A 106 16.31 19.71 9.07
N ALA A 107 16.95 20.15 7.98
CA ALA A 107 16.83 21.52 7.50
C ALA A 107 15.48 21.79 6.83
N THR A 108 14.88 20.76 6.22
CA THR A 108 13.63 20.90 5.46
C THR A 108 12.48 20.10 6.07
N ASP A 109 11.26 20.60 5.91
CA ASP A 109 10.05 19.90 6.35
C ASP A 109 9.82 18.60 5.56
N GLU A 110 10.33 18.50 4.33
CA GLU A 110 10.31 17.27 3.53
C GLU A 110 11.13 16.17 4.21
N GLU A 111 12.35 16.46 4.64
CA GLU A 111 13.20 15.50 5.36
C GLU A 111 12.58 15.09 6.71
N ILE A 112 11.98 16.04 7.43
CA ILE A 112 11.28 15.76 8.70
C ILE A 112 10.17 14.71 8.47
N ALA A 113 9.40 14.84 7.39
CA ALA A 113 8.27 13.96 7.11
C ALA A 113 8.66 12.49 6.86
N PHE A 114 9.92 12.23 6.50
CA PHE A 114 10.47 10.89 6.24
C PHE A 114 11.23 10.28 7.44
N LEU A 115 11.31 10.99 8.57
CA LEU A 115 11.85 10.42 9.80
C LEU A 115 10.96 9.30 10.35
N ASN A 116 11.58 8.30 10.97
CA ASN A 116 10.84 7.25 11.65
C ASN A 116 10.29 7.70 13.02
N ILE A 117 9.37 6.92 13.59
CA ILE A 117 8.72 7.26 14.87
C ILE A 117 9.74 7.50 16.02
N PRO A 118 10.75 6.65 16.26
CA PRO A 118 11.77 6.93 17.27
C PRO A 118 12.48 8.28 17.08
N GLN A 119 12.82 8.65 15.84
CA GLN A 119 13.45 9.93 15.54
C GLN A 119 12.51 11.11 15.80
N LEU A 120 11.27 11.04 15.34
CA LEU A 120 10.26 12.07 15.59
C LEU A 120 9.98 12.23 17.10
N ALA A 121 9.85 11.12 17.81
CA ALA A 121 9.67 11.10 19.26
C ALA A 121 10.86 11.75 19.98
N SER A 122 12.08 11.51 19.51
CA SER A 122 13.28 12.18 20.02
C SER A 122 13.21 13.70 19.85
N LEU A 123 12.87 14.17 18.65
CA LEU A 123 12.75 15.60 18.34
C LEU A 123 11.64 16.28 19.16
N ILE A 124 10.49 15.62 19.34
CA ILE A 124 9.39 16.13 20.16
C ILE A 124 9.77 16.16 21.64
N LYS A 125 10.31 15.04 22.18
CA LYS A 125 10.69 14.93 23.59
C LYS A 125 11.78 15.94 23.96
N SER A 126 12.74 16.16 23.07
CA SER A 126 13.81 17.16 23.23
C SER A 126 13.36 18.59 22.91
N ARG A 127 12.11 18.77 22.47
CA ARG A 127 11.51 20.05 22.05
C ARG A 127 12.24 20.74 20.90
N LYS A 128 12.96 19.98 20.07
CA LYS A 128 13.54 20.44 18.79
C LYS A 128 12.44 20.70 17.76
N ILE A 129 11.29 20.03 17.87
CA ILE A 129 10.07 20.30 17.10
C ILE A 129 8.84 20.18 18.02
N THR A 130 7.79 20.94 17.76
CA THR A 130 6.50 20.79 18.45
C THR A 130 5.61 19.78 17.72
N SER A 131 4.72 19.13 18.47
CA SER A 131 3.65 18.30 17.94
C SER A 131 2.77 19.08 16.96
N GLU A 132 2.45 20.35 17.26
CA GLU A 132 1.71 21.23 16.37
C GLU A 132 2.45 21.48 15.05
N ARG A 133 3.77 21.76 15.08
CA ARG A 133 4.55 21.95 13.85
C ARG A 133 4.58 20.66 13.04
N LEU A 134 4.84 19.52 13.66
CA LEU A 134 4.86 18.22 12.97
C LEU A 134 3.51 17.91 12.31
N THR A 135 2.41 18.17 13.03
CA THR A 135 1.05 17.99 12.51
C THR A 135 0.78 18.87 11.29
N ASN A 136 1.22 20.13 11.32
CA ASN A 136 1.09 21.04 10.19
C ASN A 136 1.92 20.59 8.97
N ILE A 137 3.10 20.02 9.16
CA ILE A 137 3.92 19.43 8.08
C ILE A 137 3.12 18.35 7.36
N TYR A 138 2.53 17.40 8.08
CA TYR A 138 1.75 16.32 7.46
C TYR A 138 0.45 16.82 6.83
N LEU A 139 -0.25 17.78 7.43
CA LEU A 139 -1.44 18.38 6.83
C LEU A 139 -1.14 19.08 5.51
N ALA A 140 -0.02 19.82 5.42
CA ALA A 140 0.41 20.47 4.19
C ALA A 140 0.77 19.46 3.10
N ARG A 141 1.34 18.30 3.48
CA ARG A 141 1.63 17.21 2.54
C ARG A 141 0.37 16.55 2.01
N ILE A 142 -0.60 16.28 2.87
CA ILE A 142 -1.92 15.78 2.44
C ILE A 142 -2.49 16.74 1.40
N GLU A 143 -2.57 18.03 1.71
CA GLU A 143 -3.08 19.05 0.78
C GLU A 143 -2.33 19.09 -0.55
N LYS A 144 -1.01 18.88 -0.55
CA LYS A 144 -0.18 18.86 -1.76
C LYS A 144 -0.37 17.62 -2.63
N PHE A 145 -0.59 16.45 -2.03
CA PHE A 145 -0.51 15.15 -2.74
C PHE A 145 -1.85 14.41 -2.86
N ASP A 146 -2.87 14.78 -2.09
CA ASP A 146 -4.13 14.02 -2.01
C ASP A 146 -4.85 13.91 -3.36
N GLY A 147 -4.76 14.93 -4.22
CA GLY A 147 -5.33 14.88 -5.57
C GLY A 147 -4.69 13.89 -6.54
N GLN A 148 -3.55 13.27 -6.16
CA GLN A 148 -2.91 12.21 -6.95
C GLN A 148 -2.92 10.86 -6.21
N LEU A 149 -2.78 10.89 -4.89
CA LEU A 149 -2.66 9.68 -4.09
C LEU A 149 -4.01 9.15 -3.60
N GLU A 150 -5.01 10.03 -3.45
CA GLU A 150 -6.35 9.72 -2.92
C GLU A 150 -6.28 8.86 -1.64
N ALA A 151 -5.33 9.19 -0.77
CA ALA A 151 -4.95 8.36 0.36
C ALA A 151 -5.76 8.64 1.63
N VAL A 152 -6.46 9.78 1.70
CA VAL A 152 -7.20 10.22 2.89
C VAL A 152 -8.62 10.65 2.50
N ILE A 153 -9.63 9.93 2.98
CA ILE A 153 -11.04 10.29 2.73
C ILE A 153 -11.55 11.42 3.64
N THR A 154 -11.08 11.46 4.89
CA THR A 154 -11.55 12.43 5.90
C THR A 154 -10.37 13.04 6.63
N VAL A 155 -10.06 14.31 6.33
CA VAL A 155 -8.99 15.04 7.03
C VAL A 155 -9.54 15.67 8.31
N THR A 156 -9.06 15.22 9.46
CA THR A 156 -9.52 15.67 10.79
C THR A 156 -8.75 16.89 11.33
N ARG A 157 -8.51 17.89 10.47
CA ARG A 157 -7.58 19.02 10.72
C ARG A 157 -7.76 19.69 12.09
N ALA A 158 -8.99 20.04 12.46
CA ALA A 158 -9.28 20.73 13.72
C ALA A 158 -8.92 19.87 14.93
N MET A 159 -9.38 18.61 14.96
CA MET A 159 -9.07 17.66 16.03
C MET A 159 -7.57 17.37 16.11
N ALA A 160 -6.90 17.18 14.97
CA ALA A 160 -5.47 16.93 14.93
C ALA A 160 -4.67 18.07 15.57
N LEU A 161 -4.99 19.33 15.22
CA LEU A 161 -4.32 20.50 15.78
C LEU A 161 -4.65 20.72 17.27
N GLU A 162 -5.89 20.48 17.70
CA GLU A 162 -6.27 20.54 19.11
C GLU A 162 -5.48 19.53 19.95
N GLN A 163 -5.42 18.27 19.51
CA GLN A 163 -4.68 17.21 20.19
C GLN A 163 -3.17 17.49 20.18
N ALA A 164 -2.64 18.04 19.09
CA ALA A 164 -1.23 18.40 18.99
C ALA A 164 -0.83 19.47 20.01
N LYS A 165 -1.62 20.56 20.12
CA LYS A 165 -1.43 21.62 21.13
C LYS A 165 -1.52 21.12 22.56
N LYS A 166 -2.46 20.20 22.81
CA LYS A 166 -2.58 19.53 24.11
C LYS A 166 -1.33 18.71 24.43
N ALA A 167 -0.83 17.92 23.48
CA ALA A 167 0.41 17.17 23.66
C ALA A 167 1.60 18.11 23.94
N ASP A 168 1.74 19.21 23.20
CA ASP A 168 2.79 20.21 23.44
C ASP A 168 2.72 20.79 24.86
N THR A 169 1.51 21.11 25.34
CA THR A 169 1.28 21.61 26.71
C THR A 169 1.70 20.59 27.76
N GLU A 170 1.31 19.32 27.60
CA GLU A 170 1.65 18.24 28.53
C GLU A 170 3.16 17.95 28.53
N ILE A 171 3.80 17.99 27.37
CA ILE A 171 5.25 17.79 27.23
C ILE A 171 6.00 18.95 27.89
N ALA A 172 5.54 20.19 27.69
CA ALA A 172 6.11 21.36 28.35
C ALA A 172 5.97 21.29 29.88
N SER A 173 4.93 20.65 30.41
CA SER A 173 4.75 20.42 31.85
C SER A 173 5.48 19.16 32.37
N GLY A 174 6.31 18.51 31.56
CA GLY A 174 7.07 17.31 31.94
C GLY A 174 6.26 16.00 31.91
N ASN A 175 5.01 16.01 31.46
CA ASN A 175 4.15 14.83 31.36
C ASN A 175 4.33 14.14 29.99
N TYR A 176 5.48 13.50 29.78
CA TYR A 176 5.75 12.75 28.55
C TYR A 176 5.20 11.31 28.63
N ARG A 177 4.18 11.01 27.83
CA ARG A 177 3.44 9.73 27.88
C ARG A 177 4.13 8.55 27.19
N GLY A 178 5.18 8.78 26.40
CA GLY A 178 5.91 7.73 25.67
C GLY A 178 6.13 8.06 24.20
N ILE A 179 6.65 7.09 23.44
CA ILE A 179 7.15 7.28 22.06
C ILE A 179 6.12 7.82 21.06
N LEU A 180 4.82 7.63 21.30
CA LEU A 180 3.76 8.13 20.43
C LEU A 180 3.19 9.50 20.87
N HIS A 181 3.72 10.10 21.95
CA HIS A 181 3.17 11.34 22.48
C HIS A 181 3.45 12.52 21.54
N GLY A 182 2.40 13.06 20.92
CA GLY A 182 2.49 14.15 19.95
C GLY A 182 2.79 13.71 18.50
N ILE A 183 2.78 12.41 18.21
CA ILE A 183 2.96 11.91 16.85
C ILE A 183 1.59 11.87 16.12
N PRO A 184 1.40 12.60 15.00
CA PRO A 184 0.18 12.50 14.22
C PRO A 184 0.11 11.14 13.51
N TYR A 185 -1.10 10.61 13.36
CA TYR A 185 -1.34 9.32 12.70
C TYR A 185 -2.61 9.35 11.85
N GLY A 186 -2.64 8.51 10.82
CA GLY A 186 -3.85 8.17 10.07
C GLY A 186 -4.44 6.87 10.59
N VAL A 187 -5.76 6.74 10.51
CA VAL A 187 -6.48 5.51 10.84
C VAL A 187 -7.27 5.07 9.62
N LYS A 188 -7.35 3.76 9.39
CA LYS A 188 -8.19 3.20 8.33
C LYS A 188 -9.64 3.56 8.60
N ASP A 189 -10.41 3.87 7.55
CA ASP A 189 -11.84 4.22 7.60
C ASP A 189 -12.76 3.04 7.95
N LEU A 190 -12.29 2.17 8.85
CA LEU A 190 -13.02 1.08 9.51
C LEU A 190 -13.13 1.33 11.02
N MET A 191 -12.58 2.45 11.51
CA MET A 191 -12.54 2.81 12.93
C MET A 191 -13.44 4.02 13.16
N ALA A 192 -14.56 3.80 13.85
CA ALA A 192 -15.53 4.86 14.13
C ALA A 192 -14.98 5.90 15.12
N VAL A 193 -15.06 7.17 14.74
CA VAL A 193 -14.68 8.31 15.58
C VAL A 193 -15.88 9.24 15.73
N LYS A 194 -16.27 9.54 16.97
CA LYS A 194 -17.40 10.42 17.24
C LYS A 194 -17.16 11.81 16.64
N GLY A 195 -18.12 12.31 15.86
CA GLY A 195 -18.08 13.64 15.24
C GLY A 195 -17.40 13.69 13.87
N TYR A 196 -16.93 12.55 13.35
CA TYR A 196 -16.37 12.42 12.01
C TYR A 196 -17.08 11.30 11.24
N PRO A 197 -17.21 11.39 9.91
CA PRO A 197 -17.77 10.32 9.11
C PRO A 197 -16.89 9.07 9.15
N THR A 198 -17.52 7.91 9.03
CA THR A 198 -16.84 6.63 8.82
C THR A 198 -17.61 5.87 7.75
N THR A 199 -17.03 5.72 6.57
CA THR A 199 -17.74 5.25 5.37
C THR A 199 -17.54 3.76 5.10
N TRP A 200 -16.56 3.14 5.77
CA TRP A 200 -16.21 1.72 5.58
C TRP A 200 -15.76 1.37 4.16
N GLY A 201 -15.45 2.38 3.33
CA GLY A 201 -15.20 2.21 1.91
C GLY A 201 -16.42 1.77 1.11
N ALA A 202 -17.64 2.08 1.58
CA ALA A 202 -18.88 1.66 0.96
C ALA A 202 -19.78 2.86 0.62
N GLU A 203 -20.25 2.89 -0.64
CA GLU A 203 -21.05 3.99 -1.21
C GLU A 203 -22.29 4.39 -0.38
N PRO A 204 -23.04 3.47 0.25
CA PRO A 204 -24.20 3.85 1.08
C PRO A 204 -23.87 4.72 2.30
N TYR A 205 -22.60 4.80 2.70
CA TYR A 205 -22.14 5.57 3.86
C TYR A 205 -21.26 6.77 3.46
N ARG A 206 -21.20 7.09 2.16
CA ARG A 206 -20.41 8.21 1.62
C ARG A 206 -21.15 9.54 1.73
#